data_AF-A0A1C4W6H9-F1
#
_entry.id   AF-A0A1C4W6H9-F1
#
_cell.length_a   1.000
_cell.length_b   1.000
_cell.length_c   1.000
_cell.angle_alpha   90.00
_cell.angle_beta   90.00
_cell.angle_gamma   90.00
#
_symmetry.space_group_name_H-M   'P 1'
#
loop_
_entity.id
_entity.type
_entity.pdbx_description
1 polymer ?
#
loop_
_entity_poly.entity_id
_entity_poly.type
_entity_poly.pdbx_seq_one_letter_code
_entity_poly.pdbx_strand_id
1 'polypeptide(L)'
;MSSDARLVRALVGCYPPVWRRRYGEEYAQLLCDMQVHRRPRLVADSLLGAARAHGGALMSGRPSFALPVWAAALFAAAGIGFAKLAEDLSGVATTAHAAVIVAAAVALLALAVAAAPAAAALVPGRAADAWRYVAVPIVGAAAWCGVARVAAAATAGRTVHSGPNIAAFALIAVTGLGVLAATAWAATRILQRVPLAGPGRLRGSAVTAMATGMAGATFAVLVWGLRVRATDAAAFHSDQGLLATPFVSSWLAVLIALCAASVLGAVAARHHRTAP
;
A
#
# COMPACT_ATOMS: atom_id res chain seq x y z
N MET A 1 -37.09 -20.25 -16.03
CA MET A 1 -35.84 -20.34 -15.24
C MET A 1 -35.61 -18.98 -14.59
N SER A 2 -35.70 -18.89 -13.26
CA SER A 2 -35.76 -17.63 -12.52
C SER A 2 -34.47 -16.81 -12.65
N SER A 3 -34.61 -15.49 -12.63
CA SER A 3 -33.50 -14.50 -12.60
C SER A 3 -32.41 -14.87 -11.57
N ASP A 4 -32.85 -15.42 -10.43
CA ASP A 4 -31.98 -15.93 -9.36
C ASP A 4 -30.95 -16.95 -9.82
N ALA A 5 -31.37 -17.94 -10.60
CA ALA A 5 -30.48 -19.01 -11.02
C ALA A 5 -29.35 -18.50 -11.96
N ARG A 6 -29.60 -17.40 -12.69
CA ARG A 6 -28.58 -16.75 -13.53
C ARG A 6 -27.60 -15.94 -12.68
N LEU A 7 -28.10 -15.17 -11.70
CA LEU A 7 -27.27 -14.37 -10.81
C LEU A 7 -26.34 -15.26 -9.96
N VAL A 8 -26.88 -16.33 -9.35
CA VAL A 8 -26.07 -17.28 -8.57
C VAL A 8 -24.98 -17.92 -9.43
N ARG A 9 -25.33 -18.34 -10.65
CA ARG A 9 -24.37 -18.96 -11.58
C ARG A 9 -23.29 -17.96 -12.03
N ALA A 10 -23.64 -16.70 -12.22
CA ALA A 10 -22.68 -15.63 -12.52
C ALA A 10 -21.73 -15.40 -11.34
N LEU A 11 -22.25 -15.28 -10.12
CA LEU A 11 -21.46 -15.06 -8.91
C LEU A 11 -20.50 -16.23 -8.62
N VAL A 12 -20.98 -17.47 -8.70
CA VAL A 12 -20.14 -18.66 -8.56
C VAL A 12 -19.09 -18.70 -9.68
N GLY A 13 -19.47 -18.34 -10.91
CA GLY A 13 -18.57 -18.24 -12.06
C GLY A 13 -17.40 -17.26 -11.86
N CYS A 14 -17.55 -16.24 -11.01
CA CYS A 14 -16.47 -15.33 -10.69
C CYS A 14 -15.34 -15.98 -9.89
N TYR A 15 -15.55 -17.12 -9.22
CA TYR A 15 -14.53 -17.78 -8.41
C TYR A 15 -13.55 -18.64 -9.23
N PRO A 16 -12.32 -18.89 -8.75
CA PRO A 16 -11.34 -19.73 -9.44
C PRO A 16 -11.82 -21.17 -9.66
N PRO A 17 -11.39 -21.86 -10.74
CA PRO A 17 -11.86 -23.21 -11.07
C PRO A 17 -11.65 -24.23 -9.94
N VAL A 18 -10.51 -24.17 -9.26
CA VAL A 18 -10.17 -25.08 -8.15
C VAL A 18 -11.10 -24.88 -6.95
N TRP A 19 -11.45 -23.63 -6.64
CA TRP A 19 -12.37 -23.30 -5.56
C TRP A 19 -13.79 -23.75 -5.90
N ARG A 20 -14.25 -23.47 -7.13
CA ARG A 20 -15.59 -23.86 -7.60
C ARG A 20 -15.79 -25.38 -7.55
N ARG A 21 -14.77 -26.16 -7.90
CA ARG A 21 -14.84 -27.63 -7.83
C ARG A 21 -15.02 -28.15 -6.41
N ARG A 22 -14.55 -27.43 -5.39
CA ARG A 22 -14.56 -27.89 -4.00
C ARG A 22 -15.73 -27.36 -3.19
N TYR A 23 -16.16 -26.13 -3.43
CA TYR A 23 -17.15 -25.42 -2.61
C TYR A 23 -18.29 -24.79 -3.43
N GLY A 24 -18.26 -24.95 -4.77
CA GLY A 24 -19.16 -24.22 -5.66
C GLY A 24 -20.62 -24.58 -5.47
N GLU A 25 -20.93 -25.86 -5.21
CA GLU A 25 -22.30 -26.34 -5.01
C GLU A 25 -22.87 -25.89 -3.66
N GLU A 26 -22.10 -26.08 -2.58
CA GLU A 26 -22.45 -25.62 -1.22
C GLU A 26 -22.70 -24.11 -1.18
N TYR A 27 -21.84 -23.35 -1.86
CA TYR A 27 -21.97 -21.90 -1.93
C TYR A 27 -23.15 -21.46 -2.79
N ALA A 28 -23.42 -22.13 -3.92
CA ALA A 28 -24.58 -21.85 -4.74
C ALA A 28 -25.88 -22.08 -3.95
N GLN A 29 -25.94 -23.17 -3.18
CA GLN A 29 -27.08 -23.48 -2.32
C GLN A 29 -27.26 -22.43 -1.21
N LEU A 30 -26.18 -22.02 -0.54
CA LEU A 30 -26.21 -20.95 0.45
C LEU A 30 -26.72 -19.61 -0.14
N LEU A 31 -26.30 -19.25 -1.36
CA LEU A 31 -26.76 -18.02 -2.03
C LEU A 31 -28.24 -18.08 -2.41
N CYS A 32 -28.74 -19.26 -2.77
CA CYS A 32 -30.17 -19.50 -3.00
C CYS A 32 -30.96 -19.37 -1.69
N ASP A 33 -30.51 -20.01 -0.61
CA ASP A 33 -31.16 -20.00 0.70
C ASP A 33 -31.22 -18.58 1.29
N MET A 34 -30.16 -17.79 1.11
CA MET A 34 -30.11 -16.40 1.54
C MET A 34 -30.86 -15.42 0.63
N GLN A 35 -31.46 -15.89 -0.48
CA GLN A 35 -32.19 -15.08 -1.46
C GLN A 35 -31.36 -13.88 -1.96
N VAL A 36 -30.18 -14.16 -2.53
CA VAL A 36 -29.18 -13.14 -2.90
C VAL A 36 -29.73 -11.97 -3.75
N HIS A 37 -30.75 -12.21 -4.59
CA HIS A 37 -31.40 -11.15 -5.39
C HIS A 37 -32.00 -10.01 -4.56
N ARG A 38 -32.42 -10.27 -3.31
CA ARG A 38 -33.00 -9.24 -2.43
C ARG A 38 -31.96 -8.48 -1.62
N ARG A 39 -30.68 -8.88 -1.71
CA ARG A 39 -29.61 -8.44 -0.81
C ARG A 39 -28.40 -7.99 -1.62
N PRO A 40 -28.38 -6.76 -2.16
CA PRO A 40 -27.28 -6.27 -3.01
C PRO A 40 -25.92 -6.24 -2.28
N ARG A 41 -25.92 -6.10 -0.94
CA ARG A 41 -24.69 -6.23 -0.14
C ARG A 41 -24.06 -7.63 -0.26
N LEU A 42 -24.86 -8.70 -0.27
CA LEU A 42 -24.35 -10.06 -0.45
C LEU A 42 -23.74 -10.27 -1.85
N VAL A 43 -24.30 -9.63 -2.88
CA VAL A 43 -23.71 -9.64 -4.23
C VAL A 43 -22.33 -9.00 -4.21
N ALA A 44 -22.19 -7.83 -3.58
CA ALA A 44 -20.90 -7.15 -3.44
C ALA A 44 -19.90 -7.99 -2.62
N ASP A 45 -20.34 -8.58 -1.51
CA ASP A 45 -19.51 -9.44 -0.67
C ASP A 45 -19.06 -10.72 -1.40
N SER A 46 -19.94 -11.33 -2.22
CA SER A 46 -19.59 -12.45 -3.11
C SER A 46 -18.53 -12.07 -4.13
N LEU A 47 -18.68 -10.93 -4.80
CA LEU A 47 -17.72 -10.47 -5.80
C LEU A 47 -16.36 -10.14 -5.16
N LEU A 48 -16.38 -9.51 -3.99
CA LEU A 48 -15.18 -9.25 -3.19
C LEU A 48 -14.52 -10.57 -2.74
N GLY A 49 -15.34 -11.55 -2.36
CA GLY A 49 -14.91 -12.91 -2.04
C GLY A 49 -14.27 -13.60 -3.24
N ALA A 50 -14.84 -13.49 -4.43
CA ALA A 50 -14.28 -14.01 -5.67
C ALA A 50 -12.92 -13.38 -5.99
N ALA A 51 -12.80 -12.05 -5.86
CA ALA A 51 -11.55 -11.33 -6.03
C ALA A 51 -10.48 -11.82 -5.02
N ARG A 52 -10.85 -12.03 -3.76
CA ARG A 52 -9.97 -12.59 -2.73
C ARG A 52 -9.57 -14.05 -3.03
N ALA A 53 -10.49 -14.85 -3.59
CA ALA A 53 -10.23 -16.24 -3.97
C ALA A 53 -9.19 -16.32 -5.11
N HIS A 54 -9.27 -15.45 -6.12
CA HIS A 54 -8.25 -15.33 -7.17
C HIS A 54 -6.89 -14.89 -6.63
N GLY A 55 -6.89 -14.12 -5.54
CA GLY A 55 -5.69 -13.78 -4.79
C GLY A 55 -5.12 -14.92 -3.93
N GLY A 56 -5.75 -16.10 -3.90
CA GLY A 56 -5.35 -17.25 -3.08
C GLY A 56 -5.74 -17.15 -1.60
N ALA A 57 -6.33 -16.04 -1.16
CA ALA A 57 -6.57 -15.72 0.24
C ALA A 57 -7.62 -16.62 0.93
N LEU A 58 -8.53 -17.23 0.15
CA LEU A 58 -9.56 -18.13 0.68
C LEU A 58 -9.11 -19.60 0.80
N MET A 59 -7.97 -19.98 0.20
CA MET A 59 -7.48 -21.37 0.21
C MET A 59 -6.17 -21.54 0.98
N SER A 60 -5.42 -20.48 1.23
CA SER A 60 -4.30 -20.52 2.16
C SER A 60 -4.82 -20.25 3.57
N GLY A 61 -4.87 -21.24 4.45
CA GLY A 61 -5.04 -21.03 5.91
C GLY A 61 -3.91 -20.23 6.57
N ARG A 62 -3.05 -19.58 5.76
CA ARG A 62 -1.94 -18.74 6.18
C ARG A 62 -2.37 -17.28 6.01
N PRO A 63 -2.15 -16.42 7.00
CA PRO A 63 -2.51 -15.02 6.90
C PRO A 63 -1.69 -14.36 5.77
N SER A 64 -2.39 -13.69 4.86
CA SER A 64 -1.80 -13.06 3.68
C SER A 64 -0.93 -11.86 4.08
N PHE A 65 0.32 -11.84 3.61
CA PHE A 65 1.23 -10.70 3.76
C PHE A 65 0.90 -9.52 2.83
N ALA A 66 -0.12 -9.65 1.97
CA ALA A 66 -0.51 -8.59 1.06
C ALA A 66 -0.87 -7.30 1.82
N LEU A 67 -1.66 -7.42 2.90
CA LEU A 67 -2.15 -6.24 3.61
C LEU A 67 -1.02 -5.42 4.27
N PRO A 68 -0.06 -6.02 5.02
CA PRO A 68 1.13 -5.30 5.48
C PRO A 68 1.91 -4.64 4.33
N VAL A 69 2.16 -5.35 3.23
CA VAL A 69 2.96 -4.83 2.11
C VAL A 69 2.28 -3.63 1.44
N TRP A 70 0.96 -3.70 1.21
CA TRP A 70 0.20 -2.58 0.64
C TRP A 70 0.08 -1.41 1.61
N ALA A 71 -0.06 -1.67 2.92
CA ALA A 71 -0.03 -0.62 3.94
C ALA A 71 1.32 0.11 3.92
N ALA A 72 2.44 -0.61 3.84
CA ALA A 72 3.77 -0.02 3.72
C ALA A 72 3.94 0.80 2.43
N ALA A 73 3.44 0.31 1.30
CA ALA A 73 3.52 1.02 0.02
C ALA A 73 2.74 2.34 0.05
N LEU A 74 1.51 2.34 0.59
CA LEU A 74 0.72 3.55 0.77
C LEU A 74 1.39 4.53 1.75
N PHE A 75 1.95 4.01 2.84
CA PHE A 75 2.68 4.82 3.81
C PHE A 75 3.95 5.43 3.23
N ALA A 76 4.69 4.70 2.40
CA ALA A 76 5.84 5.21 1.67
C ALA A 76 5.43 6.32 0.69
N ALA A 77 4.34 6.14 -0.06
CA ALA A 77 3.82 7.18 -0.95
C ALA A 77 3.46 8.46 -0.19
N ALA A 78 2.73 8.34 0.92
CA ALA A 78 2.37 9.48 1.77
C ALA A 78 3.59 10.10 2.45
N GLY A 79 4.56 9.29 2.87
CA GLY A 79 5.83 9.72 3.45
C GLY A 79 6.70 10.50 2.46
N ILE A 80 6.73 10.13 1.19
CA ILE A 80 7.41 10.90 0.13
C ILE A 80 6.74 12.27 -0.04
N GLY A 81 5.41 12.31 -0.06
CA GLY A 81 4.65 13.56 -0.08
C GLY A 81 4.95 14.45 1.14
N PHE A 82 5.01 13.85 2.33
CA PHE A 82 5.40 14.55 3.55
C PHE A 82 6.84 15.08 3.52
N ALA A 83 7.81 14.23 3.15
CA ALA A 83 9.22 14.59 3.13
C ALA A 83 9.45 15.81 2.26
N LYS A 84 8.74 15.82 1.13
CA LYS A 84 8.82 16.93 0.22
C LYS A 84 8.10 18.18 0.77
N LEU A 85 6.94 18.07 1.44
CA LEU A 85 6.29 19.20 2.13
C LEU A 85 7.18 19.81 3.22
N ALA A 86 7.96 18.97 3.89
CA ALA A 86 8.86 19.39 4.94
C ALA A 86 10.14 20.07 4.39
N GLU A 87 10.47 19.88 3.10
CA GLU A 87 11.61 20.53 2.46
C GLU A 87 11.43 22.03 2.40
N ASP A 88 10.23 22.51 2.05
CA ASP A 88 9.94 23.95 1.95
C ASP A 88 9.80 24.63 3.32
N LEU A 89 9.68 23.83 4.39
CA LEU A 89 9.51 24.27 5.77
C LEU A 89 10.68 23.84 6.65
N SER A 90 11.84 23.59 6.02
CA SER A 90 13.05 23.13 6.71
C SER A 90 13.48 24.15 7.75
N GLY A 91 13.35 23.81 9.04
CA GLY A 91 13.68 24.69 10.17
C GLY A 91 12.52 24.88 11.15
N VAL A 92 11.28 24.66 10.72
CA VAL A 92 10.11 24.69 11.61
C VAL A 92 9.82 23.28 12.15
N ALA A 93 9.66 23.17 13.47
CA ALA A 93 9.32 21.92 14.15
C ALA A 93 10.27 20.74 13.85
N THR A 94 11.58 21.00 13.85
CA THR A 94 12.66 20.04 13.57
C THR A 94 12.58 18.74 14.38
N THR A 95 12.19 18.81 15.65
CA THR A 95 12.02 17.63 16.52
C THR A 95 10.89 16.72 16.06
N ALA A 96 9.79 17.27 15.55
CA ALA A 96 8.69 16.48 15.00
C ALA A 96 9.07 15.86 13.65
N HIS A 97 9.84 16.59 12.82
CA HIS A 97 10.38 16.04 11.59
C HIS A 97 11.34 14.86 11.84
N ALA A 98 12.25 14.99 12.82
CA ALA A 98 13.14 13.91 13.24
C ALA A 98 12.35 12.69 13.76
N ALA A 99 11.28 12.90 14.53
CA ALA A 99 10.42 11.83 15.01
C ALA A 99 9.73 11.07 13.85
N VAL A 100 9.33 11.76 12.78
CA VAL A 100 8.80 11.11 11.56
C VAL A 100 9.84 10.23 10.90
N ILE A 101 11.08 10.72 10.74
CA ILE A 101 12.18 9.94 10.13
C ILE A 101 12.44 8.67 10.95
N VAL A 102 12.56 8.80 12.27
CA VAL A 102 12.79 7.66 13.17
C VAL A 102 11.64 6.67 13.11
N ALA A 103 10.39 7.13 13.19
CA ALA A 103 9.23 6.26 13.17
C ALA A 103 9.04 5.55 11.81
N ALA A 104 9.33 6.24 10.70
CA ALA A 104 9.35 5.65 9.36
C ALA A 104 10.47 4.60 9.22
N ALA A 105 11.66 4.89 9.72
CA ALA A 105 12.77 3.93 9.74
C ALA A 105 12.42 2.67 10.54
N VAL A 106 11.81 2.82 11.72
CA VAL A 106 11.33 1.69 12.54
C VAL A 106 10.29 0.86 11.78
N ALA A 107 9.33 1.51 11.10
CA ALA A 107 8.30 0.80 10.33
C ALA A 107 8.90 0.00 9.16
N LEU A 108 9.84 0.58 8.42
CA LEU A 108 10.51 -0.07 7.29
C LEU A 108 11.42 -1.21 7.75
N LEU A 109 12.18 -1.02 8.83
CA LEU A 109 13.01 -2.07 9.43
C LEU A 109 12.17 -3.24 9.93
N ALA A 110 11.04 -2.96 10.59
CA ALA A 110 10.12 -4.00 11.05
C ALA A 110 9.55 -4.82 9.87
N LEU A 111 9.21 -4.17 8.75
CA LEU A 111 8.78 -4.87 7.53
C LEU A 111 9.91 -5.70 6.92
N ALA A 112 11.13 -5.16 6.86
CA ALA A 112 12.30 -5.88 6.36
C ALA A 112 12.58 -7.14 7.19
N VAL A 113 12.51 -7.04 8.52
CA VAL A 113 12.62 -8.19 9.43
C VAL A 113 11.51 -9.21 9.18
N ALA A 114 10.26 -8.75 8.96
CA ALA A 114 9.15 -9.64 8.64
C ALA A 114 9.35 -10.40 7.30
N ALA A 115 10.01 -9.75 6.32
CA ALA A 115 10.27 -10.28 4.99
C ALA A 115 11.59 -11.07 4.87
N ALA A 116 12.52 -10.92 5.83
CA ALA A 116 13.86 -11.52 5.79
C ALA A 116 13.87 -13.05 5.55
N PRO A 117 12.97 -13.87 6.15
CA PRO A 117 12.96 -15.30 5.87
C PRO A 117 12.59 -15.63 4.42
N ALA A 118 11.71 -14.83 3.80
CA ALA A 118 11.37 -14.99 2.39
C ALA A 118 12.54 -14.61 1.48
N ALA A 119 13.26 -13.54 1.81
CA ALA A 119 14.48 -13.15 1.10
C ALA A 119 15.58 -14.23 1.22
N ALA A 120 15.80 -14.77 2.42
CA ALA A 120 16.79 -15.81 2.66
C ALA A 120 16.49 -17.11 1.90
N ALA A 121 15.22 -17.43 1.66
CA ALA A 121 14.82 -18.60 0.88
C ALA A 121 14.97 -18.40 -0.65
N LEU A 122 15.12 -17.17 -1.13
CA LEU A 122 15.40 -16.86 -2.54
C LEU A 122 16.89 -17.06 -2.91
N VAL A 123 17.80 -16.85 -1.95
CA VAL A 123 19.26 -16.91 -2.15
C VAL A 123 19.75 -18.27 -2.68
N PRO A 124 19.26 -19.44 -2.22
CA PRO A 124 19.76 -20.74 -2.67
C PRO A 124 19.22 -21.21 -4.03
N GLY A 125 18.58 -20.34 -4.82
CA GLY A 125 18.06 -20.70 -6.15
C GLY A 125 16.81 -21.60 -6.14
N ARG A 126 16.20 -21.85 -4.97
CA ARG A 126 14.98 -22.70 -4.84
C ARG A 126 13.74 -22.16 -5.55
N ALA A 127 13.78 -20.94 -6.07
CA ALA A 127 12.69 -20.33 -6.80
C ALA A 127 13.23 -19.67 -8.09
N ALA A 128 13.60 -20.50 -9.07
CA ALA A 128 14.19 -20.08 -10.34
C ALA A 128 13.31 -19.09 -11.16
N ASP A 129 12.02 -18.96 -10.85
CA ASP A 129 11.12 -17.97 -11.46
C ASP A 129 10.91 -16.70 -10.62
N ALA A 130 11.39 -16.65 -9.37
CA ALA A 130 11.12 -15.55 -8.45
C ALA A 130 12.03 -14.34 -8.67
N TRP A 131 13.19 -14.51 -9.32
CA TRP A 131 14.13 -13.41 -9.60
C TRP A 131 13.48 -12.29 -10.41
N ARG A 132 12.52 -12.62 -11.30
CA ARG A 132 11.78 -11.63 -12.09
C ARG A 132 11.05 -10.62 -11.22
N TYR A 133 10.53 -11.05 -10.06
CA TYR A 133 9.85 -10.18 -9.10
C TYR A 133 10.85 -9.39 -8.22
N VAL A 134 12.04 -9.93 -7.97
CA VAL A 134 13.12 -9.21 -7.26
C VAL A 134 13.66 -8.06 -8.12
N ALA A 135 13.69 -8.24 -9.44
CA ALA A 135 14.10 -7.19 -10.37
C ALA A 135 13.09 -6.02 -10.42
N VAL A 136 11.81 -6.23 -10.13
CA VAL A 136 10.75 -5.19 -10.22
C VAL A 136 11.07 -3.91 -9.46
N PRO A 137 11.41 -3.92 -8.14
CA PRO A 137 11.75 -2.69 -7.44
C PRO A 137 12.98 -1.98 -8.03
N ILE A 138 14.00 -2.73 -8.46
CA ILE A 138 15.24 -2.18 -9.01
C ILE A 138 14.97 -1.50 -10.36
N VAL A 139 14.34 -2.24 -11.28
CA VAL A 139 14.00 -1.74 -12.62
C VAL A 139 12.99 -0.61 -12.52
N GLY A 140 11.99 -0.73 -11.65
CA GLY A 140 10.99 0.30 -11.40
C GLY A 140 11.61 1.60 -10.88
N ALA A 141 12.50 1.52 -9.89
CA ALA A 141 13.23 2.68 -9.36
C ALA A 141 14.11 3.32 -10.44
N ALA A 142 14.86 2.52 -11.21
CA ALA A 142 15.69 3.03 -12.30
C ALA A 142 14.84 3.73 -13.38
N ALA A 143 13.72 3.13 -13.78
CA ALA A 143 12.78 3.72 -14.75
C ALA A 143 12.18 5.03 -14.22
N TRP A 144 11.76 5.07 -12.95
CA TRP A 144 11.24 6.27 -12.32
C TRP A 144 12.27 7.39 -12.22
N CYS A 145 13.51 7.08 -11.86
CA CYS A 145 14.63 8.04 -11.90
C CYS A 145 14.86 8.57 -13.32
N GLY A 146 14.74 7.71 -14.33
CA GLY A 146 14.79 8.10 -15.74
C GLY A 146 13.68 9.10 -16.10
N VAL A 147 12.43 8.79 -15.73
CA VAL A 147 11.28 9.68 -15.91
C VAL A 147 11.50 11.02 -15.21
N ALA A 148 11.98 11.01 -13.96
CA ALA A 148 12.26 12.23 -13.20
C ALA A 148 13.33 13.10 -13.88
N ARG A 149 14.39 12.50 -14.43
CA ARG A 149 15.42 13.24 -15.18
C ARG A 149 14.89 13.83 -16.48
N VAL A 150 14.11 13.07 -17.25
CA VAL A 150 13.50 13.57 -18.48
C VAL A 150 12.53 14.71 -18.18
N ALA A 151 11.70 14.54 -17.15
CA ALA A 151 10.77 15.57 -16.68
C ALA A 151 11.52 16.85 -16.27
N ALA A 152 12.60 16.73 -15.49
CA ALA A 152 13.43 17.87 -15.08
C ALA A 152 14.11 18.57 -16.26
N ALA A 153 14.61 17.82 -17.25
CA ALA A 153 15.20 18.40 -18.45
C ALA A 153 14.16 19.13 -19.31
N ALA A 154 12.94 18.59 -19.42
CA ALA A 154 11.86 19.17 -20.21
C ALA A 154 11.28 20.46 -19.59
N THR A 155 11.40 20.63 -18.27
CA THR A 155 10.90 21.78 -17.51
C THR A 155 11.95 22.84 -17.22
N ALA A 156 13.22 22.60 -17.57
CA ALA A 156 14.31 23.54 -17.37
C ALA A 156 14.00 24.90 -18.02
N GLY A 157 14.12 25.98 -17.24
CA GLY A 157 13.86 27.36 -17.69
C GLY A 157 12.37 27.74 -17.81
N ARG A 158 11.43 26.89 -17.41
CA ARG A 158 9.99 27.20 -17.44
C ARG A 158 9.50 27.74 -16.11
N THR A 159 8.47 28.60 -16.16
CA THR A 159 7.82 29.13 -14.95
C THR A 159 7.14 28.01 -14.16
N VAL A 160 7.15 28.13 -12.83
CA VAL A 160 6.81 27.00 -11.96
C VAL A 160 5.35 26.54 -12.14
N HIS A 161 4.44 27.48 -12.38
CA HIS A 161 3.01 27.22 -12.60
C HIS A 161 2.64 26.96 -14.08
N SER A 162 3.62 26.74 -14.94
CA SER A 162 3.34 26.45 -16.35
C SER A 162 2.69 25.07 -16.51
N GLY A 163 1.76 24.93 -17.47
CA GLY A 163 1.14 23.64 -17.82
C GLY A 163 2.13 22.47 -17.97
N PRO A 164 3.30 22.67 -18.59
CA PRO A 164 4.34 21.64 -18.68
C PRO A 164 4.90 21.18 -17.34
N ASN A 165 5.07 22.06 -16.36
CA ASN A 165 5.56 21.68 -15.04
C ASN A 165 4.51 20.87 -14.27
N ILE A 166 3.24 21.23 -14.43
CA ILE A 166 2.11 20.47 -13.87
C ILE A 166 2.08 19.06 -14.47
N ALA A 167 2.20 18.95 -15.80
CA ALA A 167 2.22 17.68 -16.50
C ALA A 167 3.44 16.81 -16.10
N ALA A 168 4.62 17.42 -15.98
CA ALA A 168 5.83 16.75 -15.52
C ALA A 168 5.68 16.20 -14.10
N PHE A 169 5.09 16.99 -13.18
CA PHE A 169 4.79 16.54 -11.82
C PHE A 169 3.79 15.38 -11.82
N ALA A 170 2.68 15.52 -12.54
CA ALA A 170 1.67 14.46 -12.64
C ALA A 170 2.28 13.16 -13.18
N LEU A 171 3.15 13.26 -14.18
CA LEU A 171 3.89 12.13 -14.73
C LEU A 171 4.79 11.47 -13.68
N ILE A 172 5.60 12.25 -12.96
CA ILE A 172 6.48 11.73 -11.89
C ILE A 172 5.65 11.07 -10.79
N ALA A 173 4.55 11.69 -10.36
CA ALA A 173 3.69 11.18 -9.29
C ALA A 173 3.00 9.87 -9.69
N VAL A 174 2.36 9.84 -10.88
CA VAL A 174 1.66 8.66 -11.38
C VAL A 174 2.63 7.50 -11.62
N THR A 175 3.79 7.77 -12.22
CA THR A 175 4.81 6.74 -12.44
C THR A 175 5.41 6.23 -11.13
N GLY A 176 5.65 7.11 -10.15
CA GLY A 176 6.12 6.74 -8.81
C GLY A 176 5.11 5.85 -8.07
N LEU A 177 3.83 6.21 -8.08
CA LEU A 177 2.75 5.38 -7.55
C LEU A 177 2.67 4.02 -8.26
N GLY A 178 2.83 4.01 -9.59
CA GLY A 178 2.91 2.79 -10.39
C GLY A 178 4.04 1.87 -9.96
N VAL A 179 5.24 2.42 -9.70
CA VAL A 179 6.40 1.66 -9.22
C VAL A 179 6.18 1.10 -7.82
N LEU A 180 5.59 1.90 -6.91
CA LEU A 180 5.24 1.42 -5.56
C LEU A 180 4.21 0.28 -5.62
N ALA A 181 3.17 0.43 -6.44
CA ALA A 181 2.15 -0.60 -6.64
C ALA A 181 2.74 -1.88 -7.27
N ALA A 182 3.58 -1.75 -8.29
CA ALA A 182 4.27 -2.87 -8.92
C ALA A 182 5.21 -3.59 -7.93
N THR A 183 5.91 -2.83 -7.10
CA THR A 183 6.79 -3.36 -6.04
C THR A 183 5.98 -4.11 -4.98
N ALA A 184 4.89 -3.53 -4.50
CA ALA A 184 3.98 -4.16 -3.53
C ALA A 184 3.38 -5.45 -4.09
N TRP A 185 2.97 -5.43 -5.37
CA TRP A 185 2.47 -6.59 -6.08
C TRP A 185 3.53 -7.69 -6.22
N ALA A 186 4.75 -7.33 -6.65
CA ALA A 186 5.86 -8.26 -6.79
C ALA A 186 6.25 -8.90 -5.44
N ALA A 187 6.35 -8.09 -4.38
CA ALA A 187 6.59 -8.57 -3.02
C ALA A 187 5.48 -9.53 -2.55
N THR A 188 4.21 -9.20 -2.82
CA THR A 188 3.08 -10.10 -2.50
C THR A 188 3.20 -11.43 -3.25
N ARG A 189 3.55 -11.41 -4.54
CA ARG A 189 3.74 -12.63 -5.35
C ARG A 189 4.89 -13.49 -4.85
N ILE A 190 6.01 -12.88 -4.45
CA ILE A 190 7.13 -13.60 -3.82
C ILE A 190 6.67 -14.27 -2.53
N LEU A 191 6.02 -13.51 -1.64
CA LEU A 191 5.57 -14.01 -0.34
C LEU A 191 4.49 -15.09 -0.44
N GLN A 192 3.73 -15.13 -1.53
CA GLN A 192 2.78 -16.21 -1.84
C GLN A 192 3.48 -17.50 -2.31
N ARG A 193 4.61 -17.38 -3.01
CA ARG A 193 5.30 -18.52 -3.64
C ARG A 193 6.34 -19.17 -2.74
N VAL A 194 6.97 -18.38 -1.87
CA VAL A 194 8.05 -18.86 -1.00
C VAL A 194 7.45 -19.41 0.28
N PRO A 195 7.66 -20.71 0.60
CA PRO A 195 7.27 -21.27 1.89
C PRO A 195 7.98 -20.48 2.98
N LEU A 196 7.19 -19.77 3.76
CA LEU A 196 7.64 -18.94 4.85
C LEU A 196 8.14 -19.81 6.01
N ALA A 197 9.37 -20.35 5.90
CA ALA A 197 10.05 -21.04 6.99
C ALA A 197 10.42 -20.03 8.08
N GLY A 198 9.79 -20.10 9.24
CA GLY A 198 10.13 -19.26 10.38
C GLY A 198 9.03 -19.17 11.44
N PRO A 199 9.36 -18.79 12.68
CA PRO A 199 8.42 -18.73 13.79
C PRO A 199 7.31 -17.71 13.51
N GLY A 200 6.04 -18.13 13.51
CA GLY A 200 4.89 -17.23 13.31
C GLY A 200 4.86 -16.05 14.29
N ARG A 201 5.36 -16.26 15.52
CA ARG A 201 5.49 -15.23 16.56
C ARG A 201 6.36 -14.04 16.17
N LEU A 202 7.50 -14.27 15.49
CA LEU A 202 8.38 -13.19 15.04
C LEU A 202 7.72 -12.31 13.96
N ARG A 203 6.80 -12.89 13.18
CA ARG A 203 6.06 -12.14 12.16
C ARG A 203 4.93 -11.32 12.78
N GLY A 204 4.21 -11.90 13.73
CA GLY A 204 3.19 -11.16 14.48
C GLY A 204 3.77 -9.95 15.22
N SER A 205 4.95 -10.12 15.85
CA SER A 205 5.65 -9.01 16.51
C SER A 205 6.17 -7.98 15.50
N ALA A 206 6.75 -8.40 14.38
CA ALA A 206 7.25 -7.50 13.34
C ALA A 206 6.13 -6.67 12.68
N VAL A 207 4.99 -7.30 12.32
CA VAL A 207 3.84 -6.57 11.76
C VAL A 207 3.20 -5.65 12.80
N THR A 208 3.19 -6.05 14.08
CA THR A 208 2.78 -5.16 15.17
C THR A 208 3.72 -3.95 15.28
N ALA A 209 5.04 -4.17 15.28
CA ALA A 209 6.03 -3.10 15.37
C ALA A 209 5.92 -2.13 14.19
N MET A 210 5.70 -2.66 12.98
CA MET A 210 5.41 -1.87 11.79
C MET A 210 4.17 -0.99 12.00
N ALA A 211 3.04 -1.57 12.42
CA ALA A 211 1.79 -0.83 12.63
C ALA A 211 1.95 0.27 13.70
N THR A 212 2.66 -0.03 14.80
CA THR A 212 2.96 0.95 15.85
C THR A 212 3.86 2.06 15.33
N GLY A 213 4.90 1.73 14.54
CA GLY A 213 5.79 2.71 13.91
C GLY A 213 5.04 3.64 12.95
N MET A 214 4.16 3.09 12.11
CA MET A 214 3.30 3.88 11.22
C MET A 214 2.38 4.82 12.00
N ALA A 215 1.75 4.34 13.07
CA ALA A 215 0.90 5.17 13.91
C ALA A 215 1.69 6.30 14.58
N GLY A 216 2.89 6.01 15.09
CA GLY A 216 3.80 7.00 15.67
C GLY A 216 4.21 8.08 14.67
N ALA A 217 4.57 7.68 13.43
CA ALA A 217 4.90 8.61 12.37
C ALA A 217 3.69 9.48 11.95
N THR A 218 2.51 8.88 11.81
CA THR A 218 1.27 9.61 11.52
C THR A 218 0.97 10.67 12.58
N PHE A 219 1.14 10.32 13.86
CA PHE A 219 0.98 11.25 14.96
C PHE A 219 2.05 12.35 14.93
N ALA A 220 3.31 12.02 14.63
CA ALA A 220 4.37 13.00 14.49
C ALA A 220 4.11 13.99 13.33
N VAL A 221 3.57 13.53 12.19
CA VAL A 221 3.15 14.38 11.06
C VAL A 221 1.97 15.28 11.44
N LEU A 222 1.02 14.78 12.22
CA LEU A 222 -0.08 15.59 12.77
C LEU A 222 0.47 16.70 13.67
N VAL A 223 1.31 16.36 14.64
CA VAL A 223 1.92 17.33 15.57
C VAL A 223 2.78 18.34 14.83
N TRP A 224 3.57 17.90 13.85
CA TRP A 224 4.36 18.78 13.01
C TRP A 224 3.48 19.81 12.30
N GLY A 225 2.43 19.38 11.60
CA GLY A 225 1.57 20.32 10.86
C GLY A 225 0.78 21.27 11.76
N LEU A 226 0.33 20.80 12.93
CA LEU A 226 -0.28 21.67 13.94
C LEU A 226 0.70 22.73 14.46
N ARG A 227 1.97 22.37 14.67
CA ARG A 227 3.00 23.33 15.08
C ARG A 227 3.32 24.33 13.98
N VAL A 228 3.53 23.87 12.75
CA VAL A 228 3.74 24.77 11.60
C VAL A 228 2.57 25.76 11.51
N ARG A 229 1.32 25.28 11.64
CA ARG A 229 0.14 26.15 11.55
C ARG A 229 0.08 27.19 12.66
N ALA A 230 0.55 26.84 13.87
CA ALA A 230 0.59 27.76 15.00
C ALA A 230 1.70 28.81 14.86
N THR A 231 2.85 28.45 14.27
CA THR A 231 3.97 29.38 14.07
C THR A 231 3.84 30.23 12.82
N ASP A 232 3.28 29.66 11.74
CA ASP A 232 3.13 30.30 10.45
C ASP A 232 1.88 29.76 9.75
N ALA A 233 0.73 30.40 10.00
CA ALA A 233 -0.51 30.04 9.35
C ALA A 233 -0.51 30.36 7.84
N ALA A 234 0.34 31.30 7.40
CA ALA A 234 0.45 31.71 6.00
C ALA A 234 1.19 30.67 5.15
N ALA A 235 2.05 29.85 5.76
CA ALA A 235 2.67 28.67 5.13
C ALA A 235 1.65 27.65 4.58
N PHE A 236 0.41 27.65 5.09
CA PHE A 236 -0.68 26.82 4.57
C PHE A 236 -1.56 27.53 3.53
N HIS A 237 -1.32 28.81 3.27
CA HIS A 237 -2.18 29.68 2.44
C HIS A 237 -1.50 30.22 1.18
N SER A 238 -0.29 29.77 0.82
CA SER A 238 0.43 30.32 -0.34
C SER A 238 1.32 29.31 -1.07
N ASP A 239 1.71 29.66 -2.31
CA ASP A 239 2.44 28.92 -3.36
C ASP A 239 3.83 28.36 -2.97
N GLN A 240 4.08 28.12 -1.69
CA GLN A 240 5.39 27.88 -1.10
C GLN A 240 5.54 26.45 -0.57
N GLY A 241 5.24 25.49 -1.45
CA GLY A 241 5.80 24.14 -1.37
C GLY A 241 5.14 23.18 -2.35
N LEU A 242 5.82 22.79 -3.42
CA LEU A 242 6.81 21.71 -3.40
C LEU A 242 7.89 21.85 -4.49
N LEU A 243 8.13 23.10 -4.90
CA LEU A 243 8.31 23.60 -6.29
C LEU A 243 7.00 24.16 -6.85
N ALA A 244 6.41 25.20 -6.25
CA ALA A 244 5.35 26.06 -6.83
C ALA A 244 4.48 25.38 -7.92
N THR A 245 3.83 24.27 -7.57
CA THR A 245 2.89 23.53 -8.41
C THR A 245 1.51 23.63 -7.78
N PRO A 246 0.43 23.76 -8.57
CA PRO A 246 -0.96 23.93 -8.09
C PRO A 246 -1.52 22.74 -7.30
N PHE A 247 -0.70 21.74 -7.02
CA PHE A 247 -0.99 20.64 -6.13
C PHE A 247 -0.07 20.77 -4.92
N VAL A 248 -0.37 21.72 -4.04
CA VAL A 248 0.00 21.55 -2.63
C VAL A 248 -0.59 20.21 -2.24
N SER A 249 0.24 19.19 -2.04
CA SER A 249 -0.22 17.98 -1.36
C SER A 249 -0.70 18.48 -0.02
N SER A 250 -2.01 18.65 0.15
CA SER A 250 -2.51 19.25 1.37
C SER A 250 -1.99 18.39 2.51
N TRP A 251 -1.41 19.02 3.54
CA TRP A 251 -0.97 18.29 4.73
C TRP A 251 -2.08 17.35 5.23
N LEU A 252 -3.35 17.77 5.09
CA LEU A 252 -4.52 16.97 5.34
C LEU A 252 -4.62 15.71 4.44
N ALA A 253 -4.39 15.81 3.13
CA ALA A 253 -4.37 14.65 2.23
C ALA A 253 -3.24 13.67 2.58
N VAL A 254 -2.05 14.18 2.91
CA VAL A 254 -0.93 13.35 3.39
C VAL A 254 -1.31 12.65 4.70
N LEU A 255 -1.90 13.38 5.64
CA LEU A 255 -2.35 12.83 6.91
C LEU A 255 -3.45 11.78 6.72
N ILE A 256 -4.43 12.02 5.84
CA ILE A 256 -5.48 11.05 5.50
C ILE A 256 -4.85 9.76 4.93
N ALA A 257 -3.89 9.88 4.02
CA ALA A 257 -3.20 8.72 3.45
C ALA A 257 -2.38 7.96 4.50
N LEU A 258 -1.67 8.64 5.39
CA LEU A 258 -0.92 8.05 6.51
C LEU A 258 -1.85 7.36 7.52
N CYS A 259 -2.99 7.98 7.84
CA CYS A 259 -4.04 7.39 8.68
C CYS A 259 -4.61 6.12 8.04
N ALA A 260 -4.97 6.17 6.76
CA ALA A 260 -5.45 5.00 6.02
C ALA A 260 -4.42 3.86 6.04
N ALA A 261 -3.14 4.18 5.78
CA ALA A 261 -2.07 3.20 5.82
C ALA A 261 -1.87 2.60 7.23
N SER A 262 -1.94 3.43 8.27
CA SER A 262 -1.81 3.01 9.67
C SER A 262 -2.97 2.11 10.11
N VAL A 263 -4.20 2.42 9.67
CA VAL A 263 -5.39 1.56 9.89
C VAL A 263 -5.21 0.21 9.19
N LEU A 264 -4.76 0.20 7.94
CA LEU A 264 -4.47 -1.05 7.21
C LEU A 264 -3.38 -1.87 7.92
N GLY A 265 -2.32 -1.22 8.41
CA GLY A 265 -1.28 -1.85 9.22
C GLY A 265 -1.81 -2.44 10.53
N ALA A 266 -2.70 -1.73 11.24
CA ALA A 266 -3.32 -2.21 12.46
C ALA A 266 -4.26 -3.42 12.21
N VAL A 267 -5.03 -3.38 11.12
CA VAL A 267 -5.86 -4.52 10.69
C VAL A 267 -4.99 -5.73 10.36
N ALA A 268 -3.87 -5.52 9.66
CA ALA A 268 -2.90 -6.58 9.38
C ALA A 268 -2.30 -7.18 10.66
N ALA A 269 -1.91 -6.35 11.62
CA ALA A 269 -1.37 -6.79 12.90
C ALA A 269 -2.39 -7.63 13.70
N ARG A 270 -3.68 -7.23 13.70
CA ARG A 270 -4.75 -8.01 14.34
C ARG A 270 -4.88 -9.39 13.73
N HIS A 271 -4.91 -9.50 12.41
CA HIS A 271 -5.00 -10.78 11.72
C HIS A 271 -3.81 -11.73 11.99
N HIS A 272 -2.61 -11.18 12.23
CA HIS A 272 -1.44 -11.98 12.56
C HIS A 272 -1.35 -12.39 14.04
N ARG A 273 -2.06 -11.73 14.95
CA ARG A 273 -2.14 -12.15 16.37
C ARG A 273 -3.12 -13.29 16.61
N THR A 274 -4.16 -13.42 15.78
CA THR A 274 -5.20 -14.44 15.91
C THR A 274 -4.88 -15.73 15.16
N ALA A 275 -3.75 -15.80 14.44
CA ALA A 275 -3.31 -17.01 13.76
C ALA A 275 -2.60 -17.93 14.78
N PRO A 276 -3.07 -19.18 14.98
CA PRO A 276 -2.48 -20.14 15.93
C PRO A 276 -1.04 -20.54 15.56
#